data_AF-A0A429HSP9-F1
#
_entry.id   AF-A0A429HSP9-F1
#
_cell.length_a   1.000
_cell.length_b   1.000
_cell.length_c   1.000
_cell.angle_alpha   90.00
_cell.angle_beta   90.00
_cell.angle_gamma   90.00
#
_symmetry.space_group_name_H-M   'P 1'
#
loop_
_entity.id
_entity.type
_entity.pdbx_description
1 polymer ?
#
loop_
_entity_poly.entity_id
_entity_poly.type
_entity_poly.pdbx_seq_one_letter_code
_entity_poly.pdbx_strand_id
1 'polypeptide(L)' 'CGARTKHALPLSERTYTCTACGAVSPRDKNSARVMLVRAGLNPAGADRVRLDRSLSDRAA' A
#
# COMPACT_ATOMS: atom_id res chain seq x y z
N CYS A 1 8.69 2.50 -12.70
CA CYS A 1 10.03 2.84 -13.20
C CYS A 1 11.15 2.47 -12.22
N GLY A 2 10.91 2.37 -10.90
CA GLY A 2 11.97 2.01 -9.93
C GLY A 2 12.88 3.16 -9.51
N ALA A 3 12.67 4.37 -10.06
CA ALA A 3 13.40 5.56 -9.65
C ALA A 3 13.19 5.88 -8.16
N ARG A 4 14.28 6.25 -7.47
CA ARG A 4 14.26 6.60 -6.04
C ARG A 4 14.47 8.10 -5.88
N THR A 5 13.54 8.77 -5.22
CA THR A 5 13.74 10.14 -4.75
C THR A 5 14.67 10.16 -3.54
N LYS A 6 15.53 11.18 -3.43
CA LYS A 6 16.38 11.40 -2.25
C LYS A 6 15.58 11.95 -1.06
N HIS A 7 14.53 12.71 -1.35
CA HIS A 7 13.70 13.36 -0.34
C HIS A 7 12.42 12.56 -0.11
N ALA A 8 12.04 12.40 1.15
CA ALA A 8 10.78 11.79 1.53
C ALA A 8 9.60 12.69 1.14
N LEU A 9 8.50 12.08 0.69
CA LEU A 9 7.26 12.80 0.44
C LEU A 9 6.54 13.04 1.79
N PRO A 10 6.15 14.28 2.13
CA PRO A 10 5.47 14.59 3.39
C PRO A 10 4.14 13.84 3.57
N LEU A 11 3.71 13.64 4.82
CA LEU A 11 2.41 13.03 5.11
C LEU A 11 1.21 13.93 4.79
N SER A 12 1.42 15.24 4.66
CA SER A 12 0.42 16.17 4.16
C SER A 12 0.22 16.05 2.64
N GLU A 13 1.23 15.59 1.92
CA GLU A 13 1.20 15.49 0.45
C GLU A 13 0.47 14.23 0.02
N ARG A 14 -0.71 14.40 -0.58
CA ARG A 14 -1.62 13.29 -0.90
C ARG A 14 -1.38 12.70 -2.29
N THR A 15 -0.76 13.46 -3.18
CA THR A 15 -0.51 13.04 -4.57
C THR A 15 0.97 12.79 -4.78
N TYR A 16 1.30 11.56 -5.18
CA TYR A 16 2.63 11.22 -5.64
C TYR A 16 2.73 11.44 -7.15
N THR A 17 3.74 12.20 -7.58
CA THR A 17 4.15 12.36 -8.98
C THR A 17 5.59 11.93 -9.15
N CYS A 18 5.83 10.93 -9.99
CA CYS A 18 7.18 10.50 -10.31
C CYS A 18 7.84 11.49 -11.28
N THR A 19 8.91 12.16 -10.85
CA THR A 19 9.67 13.08 -11.71
C THR A 19 10.42 12.40 -12.86
N ALA A 20 10.67 11.09 -12.75
CA ALA A 20 11.40 10.34 -13.77
C ALA A 20 10.51 9.80 -14.89
N CYS A 21 9.25 9.42 -14.60
CA CYS A 21 8.37 8.79 -15.59
C CYS A 21 6.96 9.39 -15.65
N GLY A 22 6.68 10.48 -14.93
CA GLY A 22 5.41 11.18 -14.95
C GLY A 22 4.23 10.44 -14.31
N ALA A 23 4.43 9.29 -13.67
CA ALA A 23 3.34 8.54 -13.05
C ALA A 23 2.72 9.33 -11.89
N VAL A 24 1.39 9.50 -11.92
CA VAL A 24 0.61 10.17 -10.88
C VAL A 24 -0.28 9.16 -10.17
N SER A 25 -0.29 9.19 -8.84
CA SER A 25 -1.14 8.33 -8.02
C SER A 25 -1.28 8.89 -6.60
N PRO A 26 -2.31 8.50 -5.82
CA PRO A 26 -2.32 8.77 -4.39
C PRO A 26 -1.06 8.20 -3.69
N ARG A 27 -0.52 8.94 -2.70
CA ARG A 27 0.71 8.56 -1.98
C ARG A 27 0.60 7.18 -1.34
N ASP A 28 -0.50 6.92 -0.66
CA ASP A 28 -0.78 5.66 0.05
C ASP A 28 -0.76 4.47 -0.93
N LYS A 29 -1.42 4.61 -2.08
CA LYS A 29 -1.43 3.57 -3.13
C LYS A 29 -0.04 3.32 -3.69
N ASN A 30 0.76 4.37 -3.92
CA ASN A 30 2.15 4.21 -4.32
C ASN A 30 2.98 3.50 -3.23
N SER A 31 2.80 3.84 -1.96
CA SER A 31 3.52 3.18 -0.85
C SER A 31 3.18 1.70 -0.74
N ALA A 32 1.90 1.32 -0.86
CA ALA A 32 1.47 -0.07 -0.88
C ALA A 32 2.12 -0.83 -2.06
N ARG A 33 2.14 -0.23 -3.25
CA ARG A 33 2.80 -0.83 -4.42
C ARG A 33 4.30 -1.01 -4.20
N VAL A 34 4.98 -0.02 -3.61
CA VAL A 34 6.41 -0.11 -3.29
C VAL A 34 6.69 -1.20 -2.25
N MET A 35 5.85 -1.34 -1.23
CA MET A 35 5.95 -2.44 -0.25
C MET A 35 5.81 -3.80 -0.93
N LEU A 36 4.79 -3.97 -1.78
CA LEU A 36 4.58 -5.21 -2.54
C LEU A 36 5.77 -5.56 -3.43
N VAL A 37 6.30 -4.57 -4.19
CA VAL A 37 7.44 -4.78 -5.08
C VAL A 37 8.71 -5.12 -4.30
N ARG A 38 8.94 -4.49 -3.14
CA ARG A 38 10.15 -4.72 -2.31
C ARG A 38 10.10 -6.01 -1.51
N ALA A 39 8.93 -6.46 -1.10
CA ALA A 39 8.79 -7.68 -0.31
C ALA A 39 9.26 -8.92 -1.09
N GLY A 40 9.36 -8.84 -2.43
CA GLY A 40 9.36 -10.02 -3.28
C GLY A 40 7.99 -10.67 -3.19
N LEU A 41 7.33 -10.90 -4.32
CA LEU A 41 6.01 -11.51 -4.28
C LEU A 41 6.15 -12.93 -3.68
N ASN A 42 5.72 -13.13 -2.43
CA ASN A 42 5.57 -14.45 -1.82
C ASN A 42 4.08 -14.77 -1.73
N PRO A 43 3.50 -15.48 -2.71
CA PRO A 43 2.09 -15.85 -2.69
C PRO A 43 1.86 -17.03 -1.74
N ALA A 44 1.99 -16.78 -0.44
CA ALA A 44 1.51 -17.67 0.62
C ALA A 44 0.33 -17.00 1.33
N GLY A 45 -0.90 -17.35 0.92
CA GLY A 45 -2.11 -17.17 1.72
C GLY A 45 -2.63 -15.74 1.90
N ALA A 46 -2.81 -14.97 0.82
CA ALA A 46 -3.59 -13.72 0.87
C ALA A 46 -5.11 -13.98 0.89
N ASP A 47 -5.56 -14.89 1.76
CA ASP A 47 -6.98 -15.07 2.07
C ASP A 47 -7.42 -13.93 2.99
N ARG A 48 -7.57 -12.73 2.43
CA ARG A 48 -8.21 -11.61 3.12
C ARG A 48 -9.73 -11.80 3.11
N VAL A 49 -10.20 -12.80 3.84
CA VAL A 49 -11.63 -12.93 4.13
C VAL A 49 -12.00 -11.80 5.08
N ARG A 50 -12.84 -10.87 4.60
CA ARG A 50 -13.52 -9.90 5.46
C ARG A 50 -14.63 -10.67 6.18
N LEU A 51 -14.49 -10.94 7.47
CA LEU A 51 -15.58 -11.54 8.25
C LEU A 51 -16.65 -10.47 8.49
N ASP A 52 -17.81 -10.62 7.87
CA ASP A 52 -18.92 -9.66 7.90
C ASP A 52 -19.67 -9.62 9.26
N ARG A 53 -19.40 -10.55 10.18
CA ARG A 53 -20.13 -10.64 11.45
C ARG A 53 -19.20 -10.76 12.67
N SER A 54 -19.32 -9.79 13.58
CA SER A 54 -18.61 -9.71 14.86
C SER A 54 -18.90 -10.92 15.76
N LEU A 55 -17.88 -11.47 16.42
CA LEU A 55 -17.96 -12.57 17.40
C LEU A 55 -18.46 -12.11 18.79
N SER A 56 -19.30 -11.08 18.86
CA SER A 56 -19.78 -10.52 20.13
C SER A 56 -20.98 -11.28 20.73
N ASP A 57 -21.54 -12.27 20.04
CA ASP A 57 -22.77 -12.96 20.49
C ASP A 57 -22.52 -14.24 21.33
N ARG A 58 -21.29 -14.55 21.76
CA ARG A 58 -20.98 -15.81 22.47
C ARG A 58 -20.20 -15.64 23.77
N ALA A 59 -20.74 -14.87 24.70
CA ALA A 59 -20.41 -15.03 26.11
C ALA A 59 -21.70 -14.96 26.94
N ALA A 60 -22.30 -16.12 27.17
CA ALA A 60 -23.30 -16.39 28.20
C ALA A 60 -22.79 -17.57 29.04
#